data_AF-A0A9Q0NCC1-F1
#
_entry.id   AF-A0A9Q0NCC1-F1
#
_cell.length_a   1.000
_cell.length_b   1.000
_cell.length_c   1.000
_cell.angle_alpha   90.00
_cell.angle_beta   90.00
_cell.angle_gamma   90.00
#
_symmetry.space_group_name_H-M   'P 1'
#
loop_
_entity.id
_entity.type
_entity.pdbx_description
1 polymer ?
#
loop_
_entity_poly.entity_id
_entity_poly.type
_entity_poly.pdbx_seq_one_letter_code
_entity_poly.pdbx_strand_id
1 'polypeptide(L)'
;MSDYEAATRKALREVFPKARLTGRYFHYVQAIVKKFKKFGISDDENFEGVREDICALALLPNDKIMEGFEIINKGIKHSDRWTRFAAYWKRTWSTANISVYGLVHRTNNYAETLNKTLNILVKSRHPNIWTL
;
A
#
# COMPACT_ATOMS: atom_id res chain seq x y z
N MET A 1 4.80 -4.33 12.08
CA MET A 1 4.19 -3.94 10.78
C MET A 1 2.68 -3.93 10.95
N SER A 2 2.00 -2.85 10.60
CA SER A 2 0.56 -2.71 10.78
C SER A 2 -0.14 -2.28 9.49
N ASP A 3 -1.47 -2.32 9.50
CA ASP A 3 -2.27 -1.68 8.46
C ASP A 3 -2.17 -0.15 8.55
N TYR A 4 -2.67 0.56 7.54
CA TYR A 4 -2.62 2.01 7.44
C TYR A 4 -3.73 2.73 8.24
N GLU A 5 -4.42 2.02 9.14
CA GLU A 5 -5.48 2.58 9.98
C GLU A 5 -4.92 3.60 10.99
N ALA A 6 -5.54 4.78 11.05
CA ALA A 6 -5.05 5.89 11.85
C ALA A 6 -5.05 5.60 13.36
N ALA A 7 -6.12 4.99 13.87
CA ALA A 7 -6.27 4.68 15.30
C ALA A 7 -5.21 3.69 15.76
N THR A 8 -5.05 2.57 15.05
CA THR A 8 -4.04 1.54 15.34
C THR A 8 -2.63 2.12 15.31
N ARG A 9 -2.32 2.94 14.31
CA ARG A 9 -0.99 3.56 14.19
C ARG A 9 -0.72 4.62 15.25
N LYS A 10 -1.76 5.30 15.74
CA LYS A 10 -1.65 6.22 16.87
C LYS A 10 -1.34 5.43 18.16
N ALA A 11 -2.15 4.42 18.47
CA ALA A 11 -1.97 3.57 19.64
C ALA A 11 -0.60 2.89 19.66
N LEU A 12 -0.14 2.34 18.52
CA LEU A 12 1.18 1.70 18.42
C LEU A 12 2.34 2.69 18.66
N ARG A 13 2.20 3.95 18.25
CA ARG A 13 3.22 4.97 18.51
C ARG A 13 3.24 5.41 19.97
N GLU A 14 2.08 5.46 20.62
CA GLU A 14 1.97 5.79 22.06
C GLU A 14 2.54 4.68 22.94
N VAL A 15 2.20 3.42 22.65
CA VAL A 15 2.65 2.26 23.45
C VAL A 15 4.08 1.86 23.13
N PHE A 16 4.51 1.98 21.87
CA PHE A 16 5.85 1.56 21.42
C PHE A 16 6.59 2.68 20.66
N PRO A 17 6.93 3.79 21.34
CA PRO A 17 7.49 4.98 20.68
C PRO A 17 8.86 4.75 20.03
N LYS A 18 9.63 3.77 20.52
CA LYS A 18 10.95 3.41 19.97
C LYS A 18 10.87 2.40 18.81
N ALA A 19 9.71 1.78 18.59
CA ALA A 19 9.57 0.76 17.55
C ALA A 19 9.42 1.40 16.17
N ARG A 20 10.09 0.83 15.16
CA ARG A 20 9.89 1.25 13.77
C ARG A 20 8.50 0.80 13.28
N LEU A 21 7.55 1.73 13.25
CA LEU A 21 6.20 1.49 12.74
C LEU A 21 6.16 1.62 11.21
N THR A 22 6.18 0.48 10.52
CA THR A 22 6.07 0.40 9.05
C THR A 22 4.70 -0.15 8.63
N GLY A 23 4.15 0.39 7.54
CA GLY A 23 2.94 -0.13 6.90
C GLY A 23 3.18 -1.43 6.12
N ARG A 24 2.12 -2.19 5.84
CA ARG A 24 2.23 -3.43 5.04
C ARG A 24 2.40 -3.12 3.56
N TYR A 25 3.44 -3.68 2.94
CA TYR A 25 3.68 -3.54 1.50
C TYR A 25 2.48 -4.00 0.65
N PHE A 26 1.87 -5.11 1.03
CA PHE A 26 0.71 -5.66 0.33
C PHE A 26 -0.45 -4.65 0.23
N HIS A 27 -0.82 -3.98 1.33
CA HIS A 27 -1.91 -3.00 1.31
C HIS A 27 -1.56 -1.74 0.51
N TYR A 28 -0.29 -1.33 0.52
CA TYR A 28 0.18 -0.27 -0.37
C TYR A 28 -0.02 -0.67 -1.84
N VAL A 29 0.56 -1.79 -2.27
CA VAL A 29 0.44 -2.29 -3.65
C VAL A 29 -1.03 -2.47 -4.05
N GLN A 30 -1.84 -3.10 -3.19
CA GLN A 30 -3.25 -3.32 -3.45
C GLN A 30 -4.02 -2.00 -3.65
N ALA A 31 -3.71 -0.97 -2.86
CA ALA A 31 -4.32 0.35 -3.01
C ALA A 31 -3.89 1.05 -4.30
N ILE A 32 -2.62 0.93 -4.70
CA ILE A 32 -2.11 1.42 -5.99
C ILE A 32 -2.85 0.76 -7.15
N VAL A 33 -2.91 -0.58 -7.18
CA VAL A 33 -3.60 -1.34 -8.24
C VAL A 33 -5.06 -0.93 -8.37
N LYS A 34 -5.79 -0.81 -7.24
CA LYS A 34 -7.19 -0.35 -7.23
C LYS A 34 -7.35 1.05 -7.79
N LYS A 35 -6.39 1.96 -7.52
CA LYS A 35 -6.45 3.36 -7.95
C LYS A 35 -6.08 3.54 -9.40
N PHE A 36 -5.08 2.80 -9.90
CA PHE A 36 -4.77 2.71 -11.32
C PHE A 36 -6.00 2.28 -12.12
N LYS A 37 -6.68 1.22 -11.68
CA LYS A 37 -7.93 0.77 -12.31
C LYS A 37 -9.04 1.83 -12.24
N LYS A 38 -9.23 2.45 -11.07
CA LYS A 38 -10.26 3.49 -10.86
C LYS A 38 -10.06 4.70 -11.78
N PHE A 39 -8.82 5.10 -12.04
CA PHE A 39 -8.52 6.23 -12.94
C PHE A 39 -8.37 5.80 -14.40
N GLY A 40 -8.56 4.51 -14.73
CA GLY A 40 -8.45 4.00 -16.09
C GLY A 40 -7.02 4.05 -16.63
N ILE A 41 -6.01 3.85 -15.78
CA ILE A 41 -4.57 3.87 -16.16
C ILE A 41 -4.07 2.45 -16.47
N SER A 42 -4.72 1.43 -15.92
CA SER A 42 -4.23 0.04 -15.94
C SER A 42 -3.99 -0.56 -17.32
N ASP A 43 -4.79 -0.18 -18.31
CA ASP A 43 -4.80 -0.80 -19.65
C ASP A 43 -4.22 0.14 -20.73
N ASP A 44 -3.53 1.21 -20.31
CA ASP A 44 -2.99 2.23 -21.20
C ASP A 44 -1.48 2.05 -21.37
N GLU A 45 -1.05 1.75 -22.59
CA GLU A 45 0.36 1.52 -22.96
C GLU A 45 1.27 2.71 -22.61
N ASN A 46 0.74 3.94 -22.53
CA ASN A 46 1.52 5.10 -22.10
C ASN A 46 1.94 5.03 -20.61
N PHE A 47 1.39 4.09 -19.85
CA PHE A 47 1.69 3.86 -18.44
C PHE A 47 2.21 2.43 -18.18
N GLU A 48 2.66 1.74 -19.22
CA GLU A 48 3.32 0.44 -19.07
C GLU A 48 4.54 0.58 -18.13
N GLY A 49 4.67 -0.34 -17.16
CA GLY A 49 5.73 -0.30 -16.16
C GLY A 49 5.56 0.75 -15.05
N VAL A 50 4.78 1.82 -15.27
CA VAL A 50 4.59 2.90 -14.28
C VAL A 50 3.95 2.38 -12.99
N ARG A 51 3.02 1.43 -13.10
CA ARG A 51 2.37 0.83 -11.92
C ARG A 51 3.39 0.10 -11.04
N GLU A 52 4.28 -0.65 -11.67
CA GLU A 52 5.36 -1.41 -11.05
C GLU A 52 6.35 -0.45 -10.39
N ASP A 53 6.73 0.64 -11.07
CA ASP A 53 7.61 1.68 -10.53
C ASP A 53 6.99 2.35 -9.28
N ILE A 54 5.71 2.71 -9.35
CA ILE A 54 5.00 3.27 -8.20
C ILE A 54 4.93 2.25 -7.05
N CYS A 55 4.75 0.97 -7.34
CA CYS A 55 4.79 -0.09 -6.32
C CYS A 55 6.21 -0.26 -5.74
N ALA A 56 7.24 -0.06 -6.54
CA ALA A 56 8.64 -0.16 -6.14
C ALA A 56 9.10 1.01 -5.25
N LEU A 57 8.40 2.14 -5.25
CA LEU A 57 8.73 3.27 -4.35
C LEU A 57 8.80 2.85 -2.88
N ALA A 58 7.94 1.95 -2.43
CA ALA A 58 7.98 1.46 -1.05
C ALA A 58 9.24 0.62 -0.73
N LEU A 59 10.00 0.19 -1.75
CA LEU A 59 11.27 -0.51 -1.59
C LEU A 59 12.45 0.46 -1.42
N LEU A 60 12.27 1.76 -1.65
CA LEU A 60 13.31 2.76 -1.46
C LEU A 60 13.47 3.15 0.02
N PRO A 61 14.66 3.62 0.43
CA PRO A 61 14.83 4.37 1.68
C PRO A 61 13.79 5.49 1.77
N ASN A 62 13.27 5.75 2.98
CA ASN A 62 12.13 6.67 3.19
C ASN A 62 12.40 8.08 2.64
N ASP A 63 13.63 8.57 2.78
CA ASP A 63 14.10 9.86 2.28
C ASP A 63 14.16 9.94 0.74
N LYS A 64 14.20 8.80 0.05
CA LYS A 64 14.27 8.70 -1.42
C LYS A 64 12.92 8.47 -2.10
N ILE A 65 11.86 8.23 -1.34
CA ILE A 65 10.54 7.91 -1.88
C ILE A 65 9.96 9.07 -2.69
N MET A 66 10.01 10.29 -2.15
CA MET A 66 9.49 11.47 -2.85
C MET A 66 10.32 11.81 -4.08
N GLU A 67 11.64 11.68 -3.99
CA GLU A 67 12.54 11.85 -5.13
C GLU A 67 12.21 10.86 -6.25
N GLY A 68 12.06 9.57 -5.92
CA GLY A 68 11.66 8.53 -6.87
C GLY A 68 10.30 8.82 -7.52
N PHE A 69 9.32 9.28 -6.73
CA PHE A 69 8.02 9.67 -7.28
C PHE A 69 8.14 10.82 -8.29
N GLU A 70 8.94 11.85 -8.00
CA GLU A 70 9.12 12.98 -8.93
C GLU A 70 9.86 12.57 -10.21
N ILE A 71 10.79 11.62 -10.15
CA ILE A 71 11.44 11.05 -11.34
C ILE A 71 10.40 10.38 -12.24
N ILE A 72 9.58 9.50 -11.67
CA ILE A 72 8.48 8.84 -12.40
C ILE A 72 7.53 9.88 -13.00
N ASN A 73 7.11 10.86 -12.18
CA ASN A 73 6.16 11.89 -12.59
C ASN A 73 6.68 12.75 -13.76
N LYS A 74 8.00 13.02 -13.84
CA LYS A 74 8.62 13.73 -14.96
C LYS A 74 8.71 12.90 -16.24
N GLY A 75 8.84 11.58 -16.12
CA GLY A 75 9.01 10.66 -17.25
C GLY A 75 7.70 10.30 -17.96
N ILE A 76 6.55 10.66 -17.39
CA ILE A 76 5.24 10.24 -17.89
C ILE A 76 4.59 11.33 -18.75
N LYS A 77 3.89 10.90 -19.80
CA LYS A 77 3.01 11.78 -20.57
C LYS A 77 1.82 12.23 -19.73
N HIS A 78 1.82 13.49 -19.32
CA HIS A 78 0.76 14.04 -18.48
C HIS A 78 -0.62 13.97 -19.15
N SER A 79 -1.58 13.47 -18.40
CA SER A 79 -3.01 13.43 -18.75
C SER A 79 -3.84 13.75 -17.50
N ASP A 80 -5.11 14.12 -17.67
CA ASP A 80 -6.00 14.38 -16.51
C ASP A 80 -6.05 13.17 -15.55
N ARG A 81 -6.10 11.95 -16.11
CA ARG A 81 -6.07 10.70 -15.34
C ARG A 81 -4.82 10.60 -14.46
N TRP A 82 -3.65 10.87 -15.04
CA TRP A 82 -2.39 10.85 -14.29
C TRP A 82 -2.35 11.96 -13.24
N THR A 83 -2.72 13.19 -13.58
CA THR A 83 -2.73 14.32 -12.65
C THR A 83 -3.58 14.02 -11.42
N ARG A 84 -4.76 13.41 -11.61
CA ARG A 84 -5.64 12.98 -10.52
C ARG A 84 -5.04 11.86 -9.69
N PHE A 85 -4.37 10.89 -10.33
CA PHE A 85 -3.64 9.84 -9.61
C PHE A 85 -2.48 10.40 -8.80
N ALA A 86 -1.64 11.25 -9.38
CA ALA A 86 -0.49 11.85 -8.73
C ALA A 86 -0.90 12.72 -7.52
N ALA A 87 -1.97 13.52 -7.66
CA ALA A 87 -2.53 14.28 -6.55
C ALA A 87 -3.05 13.36 -5.43
N TYR A 88 -3.74 12.27 -5.78
CA TYR A 88 -4.16 11.25 -4.81
C TYR A 88 -2.94 10.63 -4.11
N TRP A 89 -1.91 10.26 -4.86
CA TRP A 89 -0.74 9.58 -4.33
C TRP A 89 0.00 10.48 -3.35
N LYS A 90 0.31 11.72 -3.75
CA LYS A 90 0.97 12.71 -2.88
C LYS A 90 0.17 12.94 -1.59
N ARG A 91 -1.14 13.14 -1.68
CA ARG A 91 -1.98 13.36 -0.49
C ARG A 91 -2.00 12.16 0.47
N THR A 92 -1.98 10.94 -0.07
CA THR A 92 -2.22 9.72 0.73
C THR A 92 -0.94 9.10 1.25
N TRP A 93 0.14 9.15 0.46
CA TRP A 93 1.34 8.34 0.69
C TRP A 93 2.60 9.14 1.02
N SER A 94 2.65 10.44 0.72
CA SER A 94 3.86 11.26 0.99
C SER A 94 4.26 11.30 2.47
N THR A 95 3.28 11.25 3.37
CA THR A 95 3.49 11.25 4.83
C THR A 95 3.29 9.87 5.45
N ALA A 96 2.80 8.91 4.67
CA ALA A 96 2.63 7.55 5.15
C ALA A 96 4.00 6.87 5.18
N ASN A 97 4.37 6.29 6.32
CA ASN A 97 5.55 5.43 6.37
C ASN A 97 5.28 4.14 5.57
N ILE A 98 5.58 4.19 4.25
CA ILE A 98 5.44 3.09 3.29
C ILE A 98 6.75 2.35 3.05
N SER A 99 7.90 2.90 3.47
CA SER A 99 9.21 2.30 3.22
C SER A 99 9.34 0.96 3.95
N VAL A 100 9.47 -0.11 3.17
CA VAL A 100 9.85 -1.45 3.63
C VAL A 100 11.33 -1.76 3.34
N TYR A 101 12.13 -0.74 3.06
CA TYR A 101 13.55 -0.87 2.81
C TYR A 101 14.28 -1.50 4.00
N GLY A 102 15.11 -2.49 3.69
CA GLY A 102 15.87 -3.25 4.69
C GLY A 102 15.02 -4.10 5.65
N LEU A 103 13.71 -4.27 5.39
CA LEU A 103 12.90 -5.23 6.15
C LEU A 103 13.03 -6.64 5.56
N VAL A 104 13.30 -7.60 6.45
CA VAL A 104 13.26 -9.04 6.15
C VAL A 104 11.82 -9.47 5.81
N HIS A 105 10.84 -9.02 6.59
CA HIS A 105 9.43 -9.27 6.35
C HIS A 105 8.75 -8.03 5.79
N ARG A 106 8.27 -8.13 4.55
CA ARG A 106 7.63 -7.03 3.79
C ARG A 106 6.11 -7.22 3.67
N THR A 107 5.67 -8.47 3.70
CA THR A 107 4.26 -8.88 3.73
C THR A 107 3.97 -9.64 5.01
N ASN A 108 2.70 -9.73 5.38
CA ASN A 108 2.25 -10.57 6.48
C ASN A 108 1.58 -11.85 5.93
N ASN A 109 2.30 -12.58 5.06
CA ASN A 109 1.78 -13.82 4.46
C ASN A 109 1.26 -14.79 5.52
N TYR A 110 1.87 -14.82 6.71
CA TYR A 110 1.43 -15.66 7.81
C TYR A 110 0.02 -15.31 8.30
N ALA A 111 -0.25 -14.04 8.60
CA ALA A 111 -1.61 -13.64 9.02
C ALA A 111 -2.62 -13.74 7.89
N GLU A 112 -2.23 -13.47 6.64
CA GLU A 112 -3.13 -13.65 5.49
C GLU A 112 -3.46 -15.12 5.27
N THR A 113 -2.47 -16.02 5.41
CA THR A 113 -2.68 -17.47 5.35
C THR A 113 -3.58 -17.92 6.48
N LEU A 114 -3.35 -17.45 7.72
CA LEU A 114 -4.21 -17.74 8.85
C LEU A 114 -5.66 -17.28 8.59
N ASN A 115 -5.86 -16.04 8.15
CA ASN A 115 -7.18 -15.50 7.83
C ASN A 115 -7.85 -16.30 6.71
N LYS A 116 -7.10 -16.71 5.68
CA LYS A 116 -7.61 -17.54 4.59
C LYS A 116 -8.02 -18.92 5.09
N THR A 117 -7.18 -19.58 5.89
CA THR A 117 -7.48 -20.87 6.51
C THR A 117 -8.72 -20.77 7.39
N LEU A 118 -8.83 -19.73 8.21
CA LEU A 118 -9.99 -19.49 9.05
C LEU A 118 -11.27 -19.34 8.21
N ASN A 119 -11.24 -18.54 7.14
CA ASN A 119 -12.38 -18.39 6.23
C ASN A 119 -12.77 -19.71 5.55
N ILE A 120 -11.80 -20.56 5.20
CA ILE A 120 -12.06 -21.90 4.63
C ILE A 120 -12.72 -22.80 5.67
N LEU A 121 -12.24 -22.79 6.91
CA LEU A 121 -12.77 -23.63 8.00
C LEU A 121 -14.18 -23.24 8.40
N VAL A 122 -14.45 -21.95 8.54
CA VAL A 122 -15.74 -21.41 8.97
C VAL A 122 -16.84 -21.63 7.92
N LYS A 123 -16.49 -21.84 6.64
CA LYS A 123 -17.39 -22.13 5.51
C LYS A 123 -18.63 -21.22 5.39
N SER A 124 -18.61 -20.07 6.04
CA SER A 124 -19.66 -19.05 6.01
C SER A 124 -19.04 -17.71 5.68
N ARG A 125 -19.67 -16.98 4.76
CA ARG A 125 -19.19 -15.66 4.32
C ARG A 125 -19.35 -14.60 5.41
N HIS A 126 -20.30 -14.81 6.33
CA HIS A 126 -20.60 -13.97 7.48
C HIS A 126 -21.12 -14.85 8.62
N PRO A 127 -20.24 -15.58 9.34
CA PRO A 127 -20.64 -16.35 10.50
C PRO A 127 -21.25 -15.41 11.54
N ASN A 128 -22.49 -15.70 11.94
CA ASN A 128 -23.07 -15.09 13.12
C ASN A 128 -22.46 -15.80 14.36
N ILE A 129 -22.01 -15.02 15.36
CA ILE A 129 -21.41 -15.54 16.60
C ILE A 129 -22.32 -16.51 17.38
N TRP A 130 -23.62 -16.43 17.15
CA TRP A 130 -24.68 -17.25 17.72
C TRP A 130 -25.01 -18.50 16.88
N THR A 131 -24.43 -18.63 15.69
CA THR A 131 -24.64 -19.76 14.75
C THR A 131 -23.35 -20.49 14.39
N LEU A 132 -22.25 -20.16 15.09
CA LEU A 132 -20.98 -20.88 14.99
C LEU A 132 -21.02 -22.18 15.80
#